data_AF-A0A941ZGW3-F1
#
_entry.id   AF-A0A941ZGW3-F1
#
_cell.length_a   1.000
_cell.length_b   1.000
_cell.length_c   1.000
_cell.angle_alpha   90.00
_cell.angle_beta   90.00
_cell.angle_gamma   90.00
#
_symmetry.space_group_name_H-M   'P 1'
#
loop_
_entity.id
_entity.type
_entity.pdbx_description
1 polymer ?
#
loop_
_entity_poly.entity_id
_entity_poly.type
_entity_poly.pdbx_seq_one_letter_code
_entity_poly.pdbx_strand_id
1 'polypeptide(L)'
;MHHLADFFRTLRDSLAHWAPHDDEPPFTVLLTPGPYNETYFEHAYLARYLGFPLVEGSDLTVRNNCVWLKTLSGLKRVHAILRRLDDDFSDPLELRSDSTLGIPGLTQAARRGTVLIANALGANILESGALLGYLPGLCEHLLDEPLKMPSVATWWCGEEAALEDVLENLDTLVIKGAFPQLRFEPVFGPDLAPRRRAELIAAMRAHPHNYVAQELVQLSHAPVWDRSHPHRLAARAVGLRVFAVASPNGYVVMPGGLTRVSSDVDVRMLSMQRGGSSKDTWALSDGPVSTFSLLRRTTGPQDIVRSGANLSSRVVENLFWFGRYAERCDDTARLLRIALDRLFEDAKSTHSSEWRAIVELCRLQDLLPLDPKREIEPHLIRAIVDPEHPPTLASNLRQLFRIGFHLRERLSLDNWRTINRLVQDLGQRQGTDDMPLGEAFTFLDRTVLGLMTLAGFSLDGMTRDQGWRFLSLGRRIERLQFLCLALRHALHAPAENDLDWLLELADSIVTYRSRYMTRPERLPAFDLLLLDLGNPRSVIFQVAGIRDYVERLSDQYGPIADDALAPLLPQLQNFDLGSALQNRRGVSALENLLQQIRDAAFHLSDRIAHRFFTHVDVSQRTYSL
;
A
#
# COMPACT_ATOMS: atom_id res chain seq x y z
N MET A 1 -2.25 41.09 0.73
CA MET A 1 -1.36 39.99 1.18
C MET A 1 -1.01 39.16 -0.03
N HIS A 2 0.24 38.75 -0.16
CA HIS A 2 0.66 37.90 -1.27
C HIS A 2 -0.02 36.53 -1.23
N HIS A 3 -0.38 35.98 -2.39
CA HIS A 3 -0.87 34.61 -2.53
C HIS A 3 0.30 33.64 -2.72
N LEU A 4 0.19 32.42 -2.16
CA LEU A 4 1.25 31.41 -2.22
C LEU A 4 1.30 30.64 -3.54
N ALA A 5 0.28 30.77 -4.41
CA ALA A 5 0.14 29.95 -5.62
C ALA A 5 1.30 30.14 -6.62
N ASP A 6 1.84 31.34 -6.73
CA ASP A 6 2.96 31.61 -7.63
C ASP A 6 4.23 30.87 -7.19
N PHE A 7 4.47 30.71 -5.88
CA PHE A 7 5.60 29.93 -5.38
C PHE A 7 5.52 28.46 -5.86
N PHE A 8 4.35 27.84 -5.74
CA PHE A 8 4.15 26.46 -6.18
C PHE A 8 4.17 26.31 -7.71
N ARG A 9 3.76 27.34 -8.46
CA ARG A 9 3.98 27.39 -9.91
C ARG A 9 5.48 27.39 -10.21
N THR A 10 6.24 28.26 -9.57
CA THR A 10 7.70 28.31 -9.73
C THR A 10 8.33 26.97 -9.38
N LEU A 11 7.91 26.29 -8.31
CA LEU A 11 8.39 24.95 -7.98
C LEU A 11 8.12 23.95 -9.11
N ARG A 12 6.88 23.89 -9.59
CA ARG A 12 6.49 22.97 -10.66
C ARG A 12 7.28 23.24 -11.95
N ASP A 13 7.38 24.51 -12.34
CA ASP A 13 8.01 24.92 -13.58
C ASP A 13 9.54 24.76 -13.51
N SER A 14 10.16 24.95 -12.34
CA SER A 14 11.60 24.71 -12.13
C SER A 14 11.95 23.23 -12.17
N LEU A 15 11.10 22.36 -11.58
CA LEU A 15 11.26 20.91 -11.70
C LEU A 15 11.19 20.46 -13.16
N ALA A 16 10.24 21.01 -13.93
CA ALA A 16 10.11 20.71 -15.36
C ALA A 16 11.32 21.21 -16.17
N HIS A 17 11.82 22.41 -15.87
CA HIS A 17 12.95 23.01 -16.57
C HIS A 17 14.28 22.26 -16.36
N TRP A 18 14.55 21.74 -15.16
CA TRP A 18 15.78 20.99 -14.88
C TRP A 18 15.67 19.50 -15.12
N ALA A 19 14.48 19.00 -15.42
CA ALA A 19 14.30 17.59 -15.73
C ALA A 19 15.03 17.26 -17.06
N PRO A 20 15.83 16.19 -17.12
CA PRO A 20 16.42 15.73 -18.38
C PRO A 20 15.29 15.19 -19.27
N HIS A 21 14.91 15.97 -20.28
CA HIS A 21 13.86 15.63 -21.22
C HIS A 21 14.41 15.79 -22.64
N ASP A 22 14.71 14.68 -23.32
CA ASP A 22 15.27 14.68 -24.69
C ASP A 22 14.17 15.08 -25.70
N ASP A 23 13.73 16.35 -25.68
CA ASP A 23 12.60 16.93 -26.43
C ASP A 23 11.20 16.35 -26.09
N GLU A 24 11.09 15.47 -25.11
CA GLU A 24 9.82 14.98 -24.56
C GLU A 24 9.21 15.97 -23.54
N PRO A 25 7.87 16.00 -23.36
CA PRO A 25 7.28 16.78 -22.28
C PRO A 25 7.72 16.20 -20.91
N PRO A 26 8.31 17.01 -20.01
CA PRO A 26 8.79 16.53 -18.72
C PRO A 26 7.64 15.94 -17.90
N PHE A 27 7.92 14.80 -17.27
CA PHE A 27 6.93 14.06 -16.49
C PHE A 27 7.45 13.91 -15.07
N THR A 28 6.82 14.66 -14.16
CA THR A 28 7.21 14.76 -12.76
C THR A 28 6.27 13.93 -11.89
N VAL A 29 6.83 13.18 -10.95
CA VAL A 29 6.08 12.41 -9.95
C VAL A 29 6.47 12.83 -8.53
N LEU A 30 5.58 12.61 -7.57
CA LEU A 30 5.87 12.79 -6.14
C LEU A 30 6.05 11.42 -5.48
N LEU A 31 7.27 11.11 -5.04
CA LEU A 31 7.61 9.84 -4.38
C LEU A 31 7.32 9.91 -2.89
N THR A 32 6.50 8.98 -2.38
CA THR A 32 6.11 8.86 -0.98
C THR A 32 6.51 7.49 -0.38
N PRO A 33 6.85 7.41 0.92
CA PRO A 33 7.00 6.15 1.65
C PRO A 33 5.66 5.38 1.82
N GLY A 34 4.53 6.02 1.51
CA GLY A 34 3.20 5.40 1.58
C GLY A 34 2.39 5.78 2.83
N PRO A 35 1.19 5.20 2.98
CA PRO A 35 0.15 5.64 3.92
C PRO A 35 0.48 5.47 5.42
N TYR A 36 1.50 4.68 5.76
CA TYR A 36 1.94 4.50 7.15
C TYR A 36 2.87 5.61 7.65
N ASN A 37 3.26 6.55 6.78
CA ASN A 37 4.05 7.71 7.19
C ASN A 37 3.17 8.82 7.80
N GLU A 38 3.64 9.43 8.88
CA GLU A 38 2.91 10.47 9.62
C GLU A 38 2.55 11.71 8.79
N THR A 39 3.32 12.02 7.73
CA THR A 39 3.09 13.17 6.83
C THR A 39 2.48 12.77 5.47
N TYR A 40 1.99 11.54 5.33
CA TYR A 40 1.39 11.07 4.06
C TYR A 40 0.26 11.97 3.54
N PHE A 41 -0.57 12.51 4.43
CA PHE A 41 -1.63 13.45 4.06
C PHE A 41 -1.08 14.70 3.35
N GLU A 42 0.04 15.25 3.83
CA GLU A 42 0.70 16.39 3.20
C GLU A 42 1.24 16.02 1.81
N HIS A 43 1.78 14.81 1.66
CA HIS A 43 2.28 14.32 0.38
C HIS A 43 1.15 14.22 -0.66
N ALA A 44 0.03 13.61 -0.28
CA ALA A 44 -1.14 13.48 -1.15
C ALA A 44 -1.76 14.84 -1.49
N TYR A 45 -1.86 15.74 -0.50
CA TYR A 45 -2.35 17.10 -0.71
C TYR A 45 -1.45 17.88 -1.69
N LEU A 46 -0.13 17.84 -1.49
CA LEU A 46 0.84 18.54 -2.32
C LEU A 46 0.89 17.98 -3.74
N ALA A 47 0.90 16.65 -3.90
CA ALA A 47 0.84 16.00 -5.20
C ALA A 47 -0.40 16.45 -6.00
N ARG A 48 -1.58 16.46 -5.36
CA ARG A 48 -2.82 16.93 -5.98
C ARG A 48 -2.78 18.42 -6.33
N TYR A 49 -2.22 19.25 -5.46
CA TYR A 49 -2.12 20.70 -5.69
C TYR A 49 -1.16 21.04 -6.83
N LEU A 50 -0.04 20.33 -6.95
CA LEU A 50 0.95 20.48 -8.02
C LEU A 50 0.55 19.80 -9.33
N GLY A 51 -0.40 18.86 -9.26
CA GLY A 51 -0.82 18.05 -10.41
C GLY A 51 0.14 16.90 -10.73
N PHE A 52 0.91 16.43 -9.76
CA PHE A 52 1.83 15.30 -9.91
C PHE A 52 1.16 13.98 -9.49
N PRO A 53 1.42 12.87 -10.21
CA PRO A 53 1.08 11.54 -9.70
C PRO A 53 1.81 11.28 -8.39
N LEU A 54 1.07 10.87 -7.36
CA LEU A 54 1.62 10.35 -6.12
C LEU A 54 2.01 8.88 -6.33
N VAL A 55 3.27 8.53 -6.09
CA VAL A 55 3.81 7.20 -6.39
C VAL A 55 4.63 6.67 -5.20
N GLU A 56 4.60 5.36 -5.01
CA GLU A 56 5.49 4.64 -4.09
C GLU A 56 6.68 4.04 -4.87
N GLY A 57 7.75 3.63 -4.20
CA GLY A 57 8.93 3.07 -4.88
C GLY A 57 8.60 1.88 -5.79
N SER A 58 7.65 1.05 -5.36
CA SER A 58 7.16 -0.11 -6.12
C SER A 58 6.31 0.24 -7.35
N ASP A 59 5.86 1.49 -7.52
CA ASP A 59 5.20 1.96 -8.75
C ASP A 59 6.23 2.27 -9.85
N LEU A 60 7.51 2.44 -9.48
CA LEU A 60 8.59 2.86 -10.37
C LEU A 60 9.57 1.71 -10.62
N THR A 61 10.26 1.76 -11.76
CA THR A 61 11.32 0.81 -12.12
C THR A 61 12.41 1.50 -12.92
N VAL A 62 13.66 1.07 -12.77
CA VAL A 62 14.78 1.56 -13.58
C VAL A 62 15.06 0.58 -14.71
N ARG A 63 15.07 1.09 -15.95
CA ARG A 63 15.48 0.32 -17.15
C ARG A 63 16.34 1.19 -18.04
N ASN A 64 17.48 0.65 -18.50
CA ASN A 64 18.46 1.36 -19.31
C ASN A 64 18.90 2.70 -18.69
N ASN A 65 19.13 2.70 -17.37
CA ASN A 65 19.42 3.87 -16.53
C ASN A 65 18.32 4.94 -16.49
N CYS A 66 17.14 4.75 -17.09
CA CYS A 66 16.02 5.69 -16.99
C CYS A 66 14.98 5.19 -15.97
N VAL A 67 14.30 6.11 -15.30
CA VAL A 67 13.19 5.78 -14.38
C VAL A 67 11.87 5.75 -15.15
N TRP A 68 11.05 4.73 -14.87
CA TRP A 68 9.78 4.49 -15.54
C TRP A 68 8.67 4.27 -14.51
N LEU A 69 7.50 4.88 -14.76
CA LEU A 69 6.26 4.60 -14.05
C LEU A 69 5.53 3.41 -14.69
N LYS A 70 5.19 2.41 -13.87
CA LYS A 70 4.42 1.24 -14.31
C LYS A 70 2.93 1.59 -14.38
N THR A 71 2.39 1.64 -15.59
CA THR A 71 0.96 1.86 -15.84
C THR A 71 0.35 0.65 -16.54
N LEU A 72 -0.98 0.55 -16.56
CA LEU A 72 -1.64 -0.49 -17.35
C LEU A 72 -1.30 -0.46 -18.85
N SER A 73 -1.05 0.72 -19.40
CA SER A 73 -0.75 0.91 -20.82
C SER A 73 0.73 0.70 -21.15
N GLY A 74 1.54 0.33 -20.15
CA GLY A 74 2.99 0.15 -20.30
C GLY A 74 3.79 1.10 -19.40
N LEU A 75 5.07 1.23 -19.73
CA LEU A 75 6.00 2.08 -19.00
C LEU A 75 5.95 3.52 -19.50
N LYS A 76 5.85 4.47 -18.57
CA LYS A 76 5.91 5.91 -18.87
C LYS A 76 7.18 6.52 -18.27
N ARG A 77 8.03 7.14 -19.10
CA ARG A 77 9.31 7.74 -18.66
C ARG A 77 9.05 8.84 -17.61
N VAL A 78 9.80 8.79 -16.51
CA VAL A 78 9.79 9.79 -15.44
C VAL A 78 11.06 10.62 -15.54
N HIS A 79 10.89 11.93 -15.66
CA HIS A 79 11.97 12.88 -15.87
C HIS A 79 12.38 13.57 -14.57
N ALA A 80 11.44 13.76 -13.64
CA ALA A 80 11.72 14.35 -12.34
C ALA A 80 10.94 13.67 -11.20
N ILE A 81 11.56 13.59 -10.03
CA ILE A 81 11.00 13.01 -8.81
C ILE A 81 11.09 14.04 -7.69
N LEU A 82 9.94 14.54 -7.25
CA LEU A 82 9.84 15.26 -5.98
C LEU A 82 9.76 14.23 -4.85
N ARG A 83 10.86 14.03 -4.15
CA ARG A 83 11.04 12.96 -3.17
C ARG A 83 10.64 13.40 -1.77
N ARG A 84 9.88 12.54 -1.07
CA ARG A 84 9.48 12.67 0.34
C ARG A 84 9.96 11.50 1.19
N LEU A 85 11.11 10.95 0.82
CA LEU A 85 11.77 9.80 1.41
C LEU A 85 13.21 10.19 1.73
N ASP A 86 13.76 9.71 2.85
CA ASP A 86 15.17 9.98 3.21
C ASP A 86 16.14 9.28 2.25
N ASP A 87 17.40 9.75 2.21
CA ASP A 87 18.42 9.28 1.26
C ASP A 87 18.58 7.77 1.35
N ASP A 88 18.88 7.24 2.54
CA ASP A 88 19.18 5.82 2.77
C ASP A 88 18.09 4.89 2.22
N PHE A 89 16.83 5.28 2.28
CA PHE A 89 15.72 4.45 1.83
C PHE A 89 15.46 4.52 0.32
N SER A 90 16.13 5.41 -0.41
CA SER A 90 15.81 5.77 -1.79
C SER A 90 16.23 4.73 -2.83
N ASP A 91 17.29 3.96 -2.57
CA ASP A 91 17.77 2.90 -3.47
C ASP A 91 18.31 1.71 -2.67
N PRO A 92 17.63 0.55 -2.66
CA PRO A 92 18.10 -0.62 -1.94
C PRO A 92 19.33 -1.30 -2.55
N LEU A 93 19.70 -0.99 -3.80
CA LEU A 93 20.90 -1.59 -4.41
C LEU A 93 22.20 -0.92 -3.97
N GLU A 94 22.17 0.40 -3.75
CA GLU A 94 23.38 1.17 -3.41
C GLU A 94 23.39 1.73 -1.98
N LEU A 95 22.22 1.98 -1.37
CA LEU A 95 22.13 2.66 -0.08
C LEU A 95 21.77 1.68 1.04
N ARG A 96 20.51 1.29 1.15
CA ARG A 96 20.01 0.44 2.24
C ARG A 96 19.29 -0.81 1.71
N SER A 97 19.97 -1.95 1.78
CA SER A 97 19.52 -3.22 1.18
C SER A 97 18.23 -3.81 1.75
N ASP A 98 17.87 -3.50 3.00
CA ASP A 98 16.60 -3.92 3.62
C ASP A 98 15.45 -2.94 3.35
N SER A 99 15.67 -1.85 2.60
CA SER A 99 14.61 -0.90 2.24
C SER A 99 13.67 -1.48 1.19
N THR A 100 12.36 -1.42 1.46
CA THR A 100 11.30 -1.72 0.49
C THR A 100 10.62 -0.46 -0.05
N LEU A 101 11.09 0.73 0.33
CA LEU A 101 10.46 2.01 0.01
C LEU A 101 11.03 2.68 -1.25
N GLY A 102 12.30 2.39 -1.54
CA GLY A 102 13.07 2.99 -2.62
C GLY A 102 12.80 2.38 -3.99
N ILE A 103 13.57 2.84 -4.97
CA ILE A 103 13.51 2.38 -6.35
C ILE A 103 14.88 1.76 -6.67
N PRO A 104 14.97 0.43 -6.88
CA PRO A 104 16.23 -0.23 -7.22
C PRO A 104 16.90 0.41 -8.44
N GLY A 105 18.14 0.89 -8.27
CA GLY A 105 18.95 1.51 -9.33
C GLY A 105 18.71 3.01 -9.53
N LEU A 106 17.94 3.67 -8.66
CA LEU A 106 17.70 5.10 -8.71
C LEU A 106 18.98 5.93 -8.58
N THR A 107 19.90 5.53 -7.70
CA THR A 107 21.15 6.25 -7.49
C THR A 107 21.98 6.24 -8.77
N GLN A 108 22.01 5.12 -9.48
CA GLN A 108 22.68 5.01 -10.78
C GLN A 108 22.01 5.86 -11.86
N ALA A 109 20.67 5.90 -11.91
CA ALA A 109 19.93 6.76 -12.83
C ALA A 109 20.24 8.26 -12.58
N ALA A 110 20.22 8.68 -11.31
CA ALA A 110 20.58 10.03 -10.91
C ALA A 110 22.03 10.37 -11.29
N ARG A 111 22.98 9.46 -11.03
CA ARG A 111 24.40 9.62 -11.38
C ARG A 111 24.62 9.74 -12.89
N ARG A 112 23.77 9.11 -13.70
CA ARG A 112 23.78 9.23 -15.18
C ARG A 112 23.08 10.48 -15.70
N GLY A 113 22.43 11.26 -14.84
CA GLY A 113 21.71 12.48 -15.22
C GLY A 113 20.44 12.21 -16.05
N THR A 114 19.86 11.01 -15.97
CA THR A 114 18.66 10.61 -16.71
C THR A 114 17.35 10.91 -15.97
N VAL A 115 17.45 11.34 -14.71
CA VAL A 115 16.32 11.77 -13.87
C VAL A 115 16.77 12.88 -12.91
N LEU A 116 15.92 13.88 -12.70
CA LEU A 116 16.08 14.88 -11.64
C LEU A 116 15.48 14.34 -10.33
N ILE A 117 16.22 14.35 -9.23
CA ILE A 117 15.69 14.05 -7.89
C ILE A 117 15.71 15.34 -7.07
N ALA A 118 14.55 15.75 -6.57
CA ALA A 118 14.38 16.96 -5.76
C ALA A 118 13.84 16.60 -4.37
N ASN A 119 14.55 16.83 -3.27
CA ASN A 119 15.94 17.29 -3.20
C ASN A 119 16.93 16.18 -3.58
N ALA A 120 18.10 16.57 -4.10
CA ALA A 120 19.14 15.65 -4.54
C ALA A 120 19.60 14.71 -3.41
N LEU A 121 20.03 13.50 -3.78
CA LEU A 121 20.66 12.57 -2.83
C LEU A 121 21.95 13.20 -2.28
N GLY A 122 22.16 13.12 -0.97
CA GLY A 122 23.28 13.73 -0.26
C GLY A 122 23.04 15.17 0.22
N ALA A 123 21.90 15.79 -0.14
CA ALA A 123 21.59 17.16 0.28
C ALA A 123 21.47 17.30 1.82
N ASN A 124 21.23 16.21 2.55
CA ASN A 124 21.12 16.18 4.00
C ASN A 124 22.38 16.68 4.73
N ILE A 125 23.55 16.68 4.09
CA ILE A 125 24.76 17.27 4.67
C ILE A 125 24.58 18.77 4.99
N LEU A 126 23.74 19.47 4.21
CA LEU A 126 23.42 20.88 4.39
C LEU A 126 22.58 21.14 5.65
N GLU A 127 22.00 20.11 6.26
CA GLU A 127 21.28 20.21 7.53
C GLU A 127 22.20 20.05 8.76
N SER A 128 23.50 19.82 8.55
CA SER A 128 24.46 19.74 9.66
C SER A 128 24.56 21.08 10.39
N GLY A 129 24.42 21.03 11.71
CA GLY A 129 24.61 22.20 12.57
C GLY A 129 26.04 22.74 12.51
N ALA A 130 27.02 21.91 12.12
CA ALA A 130 28.42 22.32 12.03
C ALA A 130 28.63 23.41 10.97
N LEU A 131 27.89 23.35 9.86
CA LEU A 131 28.00 24.32 8.77
C LEU A 131 27.66 25.75 9.21
N LEU A 132 26.83 25.92 10.24
CA LEU A 132 26.42 27.24 10.74
C LEU A 132 27.60 28.08 11.23
N GLY A 133 28.64 27.46 11.79
CA GLY A 133 29.87 28.14 12.21
C GLY A 133 30.71 28.64 11.03
N TYR A 134 30.58 28.03 9.85
CA TYR A 134 31.34 28.36 8.66
C TYR A 134 30.56 29.22 7.65
N LEU A 135 29.26 29.44 7.84
CA LEU A 135 28.42 30.18 6.89
C LEU A 135 29.00 31.54 6.46
N PRO A 136 29.54 32.40 7.36
CA PRO A 136 30.15 33.66 6.95
C PRO A 136 31.29 33.47 5.93
N GLY A 137 32.25 32.59 6.24
CA GLY A 137 33.36 32.29 5.35
C GLY A 137 32.94 31.56 4.07
N LEU A 138 31.93 30.68 4.15
CA LEU A 138 31.37 30.01 2.97
C LEU A 138 30.69 31.00 2.02
N CYS A 139 29.97 32.00 2.53
CA CYS A 139 29.36 33.04 1.69
C CYS A 139 30.43 33.88 0.97
N GLU A 140 31.47 34.31 1.69
CA GLU A 140 32.57 35.06 1.08
C GLU A 140 33.32 34.22 0.04
N HIS A 141 33.58 32.95 0.32
CA HIS A 141 34.32 32.07 -0.58
C HIS A 141 33.52 31.61 -1.81
N LEU A 142 32.22 31.32 -1.67
CA LEU A 142 31.41 30.74 -2.73
C LEU A 142 30.61 31.77 -3.53
N LEU A 143 30.26 32.91 -2.91
CA LEU A 143 29.37 33.91 -3.48
C LEU A 143 30.02 35.30 -3.61
N ASP A 144 31.26 35.48 -3.14
CA ASP A 144 31.95 36.78 -3.07
C ASP A 144 31.14 37.87 -2.33
N GLU A 145 30.28 37.46 -1.38
CA GLU A 145 29.41 38.35 -0.61
C GLU A 145 29.41 37.96 0.88
N PRO A 146 29.33 38.94 1.80
CA PRO A 146 29.17 38.62 3.22
C PRO A 146 27.79 38.02 3.50
N LEU A 147 27.69 37.24 4.59
CA LEU A 147 26.42 36.67 5.04
C LEU A 147 25.41 37.78 5.41
N LYS A 148 24.40 37.98 4.56
CA LYS A 148 23.38 39.04 4.73
C LYS A 148 22.46 38.85 5.93
N MET A 149 22.17 37.59 6.28
CA MET A 149 21.35 37.23 7.44
C MET A 149 22.24 36.49 8.44
N PRO A 150 22.69 37.16 9.52
CA PRO A 150 23.56 36.54 10.50
C PRO A 150 22.94 35.27 11.08
N SER A 151 23.73 34.20 11.15
CA SER A 151 23.38 32.99 11.88
C SER A 151 23.61 33.19 13.38
N VAL A 152 23.01 32.31 14.20
CA VAL A 152 23.36 32.24 15.62
C VAL A 152 24.82 31.81 15.73
N ALA A 153 25.59 32.46 16.60
CA ALA A 153 26.98 32.07 16.88
C ALA A 153 27.02 30.57 17.24
N THR A 154 27.77 29.81 16.45
CA THR A 154 27.78 28.35 16.50
C THR A 154 29.22 27.84 16.47
N TRP A 155 29.55 26.97 17.42
CA TRP A 155 30.84 26.30 17.54
C TRP A 155 30.66 24.83 17.20
N TRP A 156 31.40 24.33 16.21
CA TRP A 156 31.47 22.90 15.98
C TRP A 156 32.57 22.30 16.85
N CYS A 157 32.19 21.43 17.78
CA CYS A 157 33.11 20.86 18.77
C CYS A 157 34.10 19.87 18.15
N GLY A 158 34.01 19.57 16.84
CA GLY A 158 35.02 18.80 16.11
C GLY A 158 36.37 19.51 15.98
N GLU A 159 36.39 20.85 16.12
CA GLU A 159 37.62 21.62 16.25
C GLU A 159 38.03 21.74 17.71
N GLU A 160 39.28 21.40 18.04
CA GLU A 160 39.76 21.36 19.42
C GLU A 160 39.61 22.72 20.13
N ALA A 161 39.96 23.82 19.45
CA ALA A 161 39.83 25.16 20.02
C ALA A 161 38.37 25.50 20.34
N ALA A 162 37.45 25.18 19.42
CA ALA A 162 36.03 25.40 19.62
C ALA A 162 35.46 24.53 20.75
N LEU A 163 35.94 23.28 20.90
CA LEU A 163 35.56 22.42 22.02
C LEU A 163 35.98 23.04 23.36
N GLU A 164 37.23 23.45 23.51
CA GLU A 164 37.71 24.03 24.77
C GLU A 164 36.95 25.32 25.13
N ASP A 165 36.73 26.21 24.15
CA ASP A 165 35.92 27.43 24.33
C ASP A 165 34.51 27.11 24.83
N VAL A 166 33.88 26.07 24.27
CA VAL A 166 32.54 25.62 24.67
C VAL A 166 32.54 25.04 26.07
N LEU A 167 33.55 24.26 26.45
CA LEU A 167 33.65 23.64 27.77
C LEU A 167 33.88 24.68 28.87
N GLU A 168 34.64 25.73 28.57
CA GLU A 168 34.85 26.88 29.47
C GLU A 168 33.58 27.71 29.65
N ASN A 169 32.81 27.91 28.56
CA ASN A 169 31.63 28.78 28.54
C ASN A 169 30.30 28.04 28.54
N LEU A 170 30.27 26.78 28.99
CA LEU A 170 29.11 25.90 28.87
C LEU A 170 27.82 26.52 29.43
N ASP A 171 27.93 27.31 30.51
CA ASP A 171 26.80 27.89 31.24
C ASP A 171 26.05 28.99 30.46
N THR A 172 26.55 29.42 29.28
CA THR A 172 25.89 30.41 28.41
C THR A 172 25.42 29.83 27.07
N LEU A 173 25.59 28.51 26.88
CA LEU A 173 25.42 27.85 25.60
C LEU A 173 24.30 26.79 25.63
N VAL A 174 23.77 26.48 24.44
CA VAL A 174 22.96 25.29 24.20
C VAL A 174 23.74 24.29 23.36
N ILE A 175 23.84 23.05 23.84
CA ILE A 175 24.50 21.95 23.15
C ILE A 175 23.46 21.19 22.32
N LYS A 176 23.78 20.90 21.06
CA LYS A 176 22.95 20.16 20.11
C LYS A 176 23.79 19.11 19.38
N GLY A 177 23.12 18.13 18.78
CA GLY A 177 23.78 17.21 17.86
C GLY A 177 24.20 17.93 16.57
N ALA A 178 25.42 17.65 16.09
CA ALA A 178 25.94 18.20 14.84
C ALA A 178 25.22 17.67 13.60
N PHE A 179 24.61 16.49 13.71
CA PHE A 179 23.94 15.78 12.61
C PHE A 179 22.54 15.33 13.03
N PRO A 180 21.51 15.47 12.16
CA PRO A 180 20.15 15.04 12.47
C PRO A 180 20.02 13.55 12.88
N GLN A 181 20.89 12.69 12.35
CA GLN A 181 20.87 11.23 12.59
C GLN A 181 21.23 10.85 14.03
N LEU A 182 21.96 11.71 14.75
CA LEU A 182 22.38 11.44 16.13
C LEU A 182 21.24 11.45 17.14
N ARG A 183 20.06 11.98 16.78
CA ARG A 183 18.87 12.10 17.66
C ARG A 183 19.23 12.58 19.07
N PHE A 184 19.93 13.71 19.14
CA PHE A 184 20.37 14.33 20.38
C PHE A 184 19.39 15.44 20.79
N GLU A 185 18.78 15.31 21.97
CA GLU A 185 17.93 16.36 22.54
C GLU A 185 18.80 17.57 22.96
N PRO A 186 18.42 18.81 22.59
CA PRO A 186 19.16 20.00 22.99
C PRO A 186 19.30 20.12 24.50
N VAL A 187 20.53 20.41 24.96
CA VAL A 187 20.88 20.56 26.37
C VAL A 187 21.25 22.01 26.65
N PHE A 188 20.54 22.64 27.57
CA PHE A 188 20.81 24.00 28.02
C PHE A 188 21.86 23.96 29.11
N GLY A 189 23.06 24.45 28.82
CA GLY A 189 24.17 24.49 29.77
C GLY A 189 23.84 25.14 31.12
N PRO A 190 23.16 26.31 31.18
CA PRO A 190 22.82 26.93 32.47
C PRO A 190 21.88 26.12 33.35
N ASP A 191 21.12 25.18 32.78
CA ASP A 191 20.15 24.36 33.52
C ASP A 191 20.77 23.02 33.98
N LEU A 192 22.06 22.76 33.71
CA LEU A 192 22.72 21.49 34.00
C LEU A 192 23.11 21.36 35.48
N ALA A 193 22.61 20.31 36.13
CA ALA A 193 23.12 19.88 37.42
C ALA A 193 24.60 19.43 37.32
N PRO A 194 25.44 19.61 38.37
CA PRO A 194 26.89 19.34 38.31
C PRO A 194 27.26 17.94 37.81
N ARG A 195 26.50 16.92 38.21
CA ARG A 195 26.70 15.54 37.75
C ARG A 195 26.46 15.38 36.24
N ARG A 196 25.33 15.91 35.74
CA ARG A 196 24.99 15.82 34.32
C ARG A 196 25.94 16.67 33.46
N ARG A 197 26.43 17.78 34.00
CA ARG A 197 27.49 18.58 33.40
C ARG A 197 28.76 17.76 33.17
N ALA A 198 29.26 17.07 34.20
CA ALA A 198 30.46 16.23 34.07
C ALA A 198 30.26 15.07 33.06
N GLU A 199 29.10 14.43 33.08
CA GLU A 199 28.75 13.37 32.12
C GLU A 199 28.69 13.88 30.67
N LEU A 200 28.10 15.05 30.44
CA LEU A 200 28.06 15.69 29.12
C LEU A 200 29.45 16.03 28.62
N ILE A 201 30.29 16.64 29.46
CA ILE A 201 31.67 17.00 29.11
C ILE A 201 32.47 15.76 28.72
N ALA A 202 32.35 14.67 29.47
CA ALA A 202 33.01 13.41 29.15
C ALA A 202 32.53 12.83 27.80
N ALA A 203 31.23 12.89 27.53
CA ALA A 203 30.67 12.45 26.24
C ALA A 203 31.14 13.30 25.06
N MET A 204 31.18 14.63 25.24
CA MET A 204 31.69 15.58 24.24
C MET A 204 33.16 15.33 23.93
N ARG A 205 34.02 15.18 24.94
CA ARG A 205 35.45 14.86 24.72
C ARG A 205 35.67 13.51 24.05
N ALA A 206 34.79 12.53 24.29
CA ALA A 206 34.89 11.21 23.66
C ALA A 206 34.54 11.25 22.15
N HIS A 207 33.57 12.07 21.76
CA HIS A 207 33.13 12.18 20.35
C HIS A 207 32.86 13.64 19.95
N PRO A 208 33.89 14.49 19.89
CA PRO A 208 33.74 15.95 19.74
C PRO A 208 32.95 16.36 18.50
N HIS A 209 33.21 15.71 17.37
CA HIS A 209 32.57 15.97 16.08
C HIS A 209 31.05 15.78 16.08
N ASN A 210 30.48 15.08 17.05
CA ASN A 210 29.04 14.85 17.16
C ASN A 210 28.26 16.04 17.75
N TYR A 211 28.96 17.06 18.26
CA TYR A 211 28.34 18.15 19.00
C TYR A 211 28.56 19.50 18.34
N VAL A 212 27.55 20.35 18.46
CA VAL A 212 27.65 21.78 18.22
C VAL A 212 27.15 22.52 19.44
N ALA A 213 27.73 23.67 19.74
CA ALA A 213 27.22 24.60 20.72
C ALA A 213 26.71 25.86 20.02
N GLN A 214 25.63 26.44 20.54
CA GLN A 214 25.10 27.70 20.04
C GLN A 214 24.85 28.66 21.20
N GLU A 215 24.95 29.96 20.92
CA GLU A 215 24.55 30.99 21.87
C GLU A 215 23.05 30.90 22.18
N LEU A 216 22.69 31.20 23.42
CA LEU A 216 21.30 31.33 23.84
C LEU A 216 20.68 32.63 23.32
N VAL A 217 19.88 32.53 22.27
CA VAL A 217 19.19 33.68 21.68
C VAL A 217 17.85 33.97 22.36
N GLN A 218 17.52 35.26 22.49
CA GLN A 218 16.18 35.70 22.88
C GLN A 218 15.23 35.61 21.69
N LEU A 219 14.25 34.70 21.78
CA LEU A 219 13.27 34.50 20.72
C LEU A 219 12.25 35.65 20.67
N SER A 220 11.86 36.04 19.46
CA SER A 220 10.74 36.95 19.24
C SER A 220 9.43 36.34 19.76
N HIS A 221 8.53 37.18 20.27
CA HIS A 221 7.23 36.76 20.77
C HIS A 221 6.09 37.28 19.90
N ALA A 222 5.00 36.50 19.82
CA ALA A 222 3.74 36.94 19.22
C ALA A 222 2.57 36.76 20.22
N PRO A 223 1.50 37.56 20.10
CA PRO A 223 0.31 37.42 20.93
C PRO A 223 -0.46 36.15 20.57
N VAL A 224 -0.81 35.36 21.57
CA VAL A 224 -1.55 34.10 21.45
C VAL A 224 -2.77 34.16 22.35
N TRP A 225 -3.90 33.65 21.84
CA TRP A 225 -5.10 33.52 22.63
C TRP A 225 -4.95 32.39 23.65
N ASP A 226 -5.01 32.72 24.94
CA ASP A 226 -4.82 31.79 26.04
C ASP A 226 -5.92 32.03 27.08
N ARG A 227 -6.89 31.10 27.16
CA ARG A 227 -8.04 31.23 28.06
C ARG A 227 -7.65 31.19 29.54
N SER A 228 -6.49 30.64 29.88
CA SER A 228 -5.98 30.57 31.26
C SER A 228 -5.29 31.88 31.69
N HIS A 229 -4.91 32.72 30.74
CA HIS A 229 -4.23 33.99 31.01
C HIS A 229 -5.24 35.08 31.43
N PRO A 230 -4.93 35.93 32.44
CA PRO A 230 -5.87 36.94 32.95
C PRO A 230 -6.47 37.88 31.89
N HIS A 231 -5.66 38.26 30.90
CA HIS A 231 -6.07 39.13 29.79
C HIS A 231 -6.52 38.35 28.53
N ARG A 232 -6.61 37.02 28.61
CA ARG A 232 -6.90 36.09 27.50
C ARG A 232 -5.94 36.14 26.31
N LEU A 233 -4.90 36.98 26.40
CA LEU A 233 -3.80 37.10 25.46
C LEU A 233 -2.49 36.96 26.23
N ALA A 234 -1.61 36.12 25.72
CA ALA A 234 -0.29 35.90 26.27
C ALA A 234 0.78 36.05 25.18
N ALA A 235 1.94 36.59 25.54
CA ALA A 235 3.11 36.61 24.67
C ALA A 235 3.77 35.22 24.70
N ARG A 236 3.99 34.63 23.52
CA ARG A 236 4.67 33.32 23.38
C ARG A 236 5.73 33.40 22.30
N ALA A 237 6.85 32.71 22.51
CA ALA A 237 7.92 32.62 21.55
C ALA A 237 7.41 32.07 20.21
N VAL A 238 7.89 32.64 19.12
CA VAL A 238 7.55 32.22 17.76
C VAL A 238 8.79 31.95 16.93
N GLY A 239 8.65 30.99 16.01
CA GLY A 239 9.65 30.69 15.00
C GLY A 239 8.98 30.61 13.64
N LEU A 240 9.66 31.17 12.64
CA LEU A 240 9.20 31.20 11.26
C LEU A 240 10.04 30.25 10.42
N ARG A 241 9.40 29.31 9.74
CA ARG A 241 10.03 28.53 8.67
C ARG A 241 9.58 29.09 7.33
N VAL A 242 10.54 29.63 6.58
CA VAL A 242 10.36 30.04 5.18
C VAL A 242 10.80 28.92 4.25
N PHE A 243 10.29 28.95 3.02
CA PHE A 243 10.61 27.98 1.98
C PHE A 243 11.15 28.72 0.78
N ALA A 244 12.27 28.26 0.24
CA ALA A 244 12.84 28.78 -0.98
C ALA A 244 12.85 27.69 -2.05
N VAL A 245 12.61 28.09 -3.29
CA VAL A 245 12.79 27.21 -4.45
C VAL A 245 13.81 27.84 -5.37
N ALA A 246 14.78 27.04 -5.78
CA ALA A 246 15.70 27.45 -6.82
C ALA A 246 14.93 27.46 -8.16
N SER A 247 15.15 28.49 -8.97
CA SER A 247 14.56 28.64 -10.30
C SER A 247 15.67 29.01 -11.31
N PRO A 248 15.38 29.00 -12.63
CA PRO A 248 16.36 29.39 -13.64
C PRO A 248 16.88 30.82 -13.48
N ASN A 249 16.11 31.67 -12.80
CA ASN A 249 16.43 33.08 -12.57
C ASN A 249 16.93 33.36 -11.14
N GLY A 250 17.33 32.31 -10.39
CA GLY A 250 17.75 32.40 -8.99
C GLY A 250 16.69 31.88 -8.01
N TYR A 251 16.83 32.19 -6.73
CA TYR A 251 15.94 31.68 -5.67
C TYR A 251 14.67 32.52 -5.52
N VAL A 252 13.52 31.85 -5.45
CA VAL A 252 12.23 32.45 -5.10
C VAL A 252 11.83 31.98 -3.71
N VAL A 253 11.68 32.93 -2.80
CA VAL A 253 11.19 32.66 -1.43
C VAL A 253 9.67 32.76 -1.42
N MET A 254 9.01 31.81 -0.77
CA MET A 254 7.58 31.84 -0.55
C MET A 254 7.20 33.14 0.20
N PRO A 255 6.24 33.94 -0.29
CA PRO A 255 5.81 35.15 0.39
C PRO A 255 4.82 34.78 1.53
N GLY A 256 5.36 34.06 2.52
CA GLY A 256 4.65 33.42 3.63
C GLY A 256 5.57 32.44 4.34
N GLY A 257 4.99 31.51 5.10
CA GLY A 257 5.77 30.46 5.78
C GLY A 257 4.97 29.77 6.87
N LEU A 258 5.60 28.81 7.53
CA LEU A 258 5.04 28.12 8.67
C LEU A 258 5.50 28.82 9.95
N THR A 259 4.61 29.61 10.55
CA THR A 259 4.85 30.18 11.89
C THR A 259 4.43 29.19 12.95
N ARG A 260 5.35 28.88 13.88
CA ARG A 260 5.11 28.04 15.05
C ARG A 260 5.18 28.86 16.32
N VAL A 261 4.41 28.43 17.30
CA VAL A 261 4.25 29.10 18.59
C VAL A 261 4.44 28.07 19.70
N SER A 262 5.26 28.40 20.69
CA SER A 262 5.45 27.55 21.88
C SER A 262 4.14 27.36 22.65
N SER A 263 3.88 26.12 23.07
CA SER A 263 2.76 25.74 23.96
C SER A 263 3.08 26.04 25.43
N ASP A 264 4.35 25.88 25.84
CA ASP A 264 4.80 26.10 27.21
C ASP A 264 5.34 27.50 27.45
N VAL A 265 5.28 27.91 28.72
CA VAL A 265 5.83 29.16 29.24
C VAL A 265 7.37 29.15 29.21
N ASP A 266 8.00 27.98 29.15
CA ASP A 266 9.46 27.88 29.07
C ASP A 266 9.97 28.12 27.64
N VAL A 267 10.71 29.23 27.49
CA VAL A 267 10.74 30.08 26.29
C VAL A 267 11.73 29.62 25.21
N ARG A 268 12.48 28.54 25.43
CA ARG A 268 13.76 28.33 24.73
C ARG A 268 13.73 27.30 23.59
N MET A 269 12.62 26.59 23.39
CA MET A 269 12.51 25.54 22.36
C MET A 269 11.18 25.57 21.60
N LEU A 270 11.27 25.52 20.28
CA LEU A 270 10.13 25.38 19.37
C LEU A 270 10.19 23.99 18.70
N SER A 271 9.74 22.95 19.41
CA SER A 271 9.65 21.60 18.84
C SER A 271 8.23 21.27 18.38
N MET A 272 8.13 20.65 17.21
CA MET A 272 6.88 20.15 16.62
C MET A 272 6.29 18.98 17.42
N GLN A 273 7.15 18.16 18.05
CA GLN A 273 6.75 16.95 18.77
C GLN A 273 6.17 17.22 20.16
N ARG A 274 6.29 18.46 20.68
CA ARG A 274 5.82 18.84 22.02
C ARG A 274 4.53 19.69 22.01
N GLY A 275 3.73 19.60 20.93
CA GLY A 275 2.38 20.18 20.92
C GLY A 275 2.30 21.70 20.67
N GLY A 276 3.28 22.28 19.95
CA GLY A 276 3.22 23.68 19.54
C GLY A 276 2.06 23.98 18.58
N SER A 277 1.50 25.19 18.65
CA SER A 277 0.45 25.64 17.73
C SER A 277 1.04 26.37 16.51
N SER A 278 0.28 26.48 15.43
CA SER A 278 0.68 27.22 14.22
C SER A 278 -0.12 28.50 14.04
N LYS A 279 0.51 29.51 13.44
CA LYS A 279 -0.15 30.74 12.99
C LYS A 279 0.01 30.90 11.48
N ASP A 280 -0.96 31.58 10.89
CA ASP A 280 -0.83 32.08 9.52
C ASP A 280 0.26 33.16 9.46
N THR A 281 1.03 33.18 8.38
CA THR A 281 2.14 34.11 8.17
C THR A 281 1.81 35.03 7.01
N TRP A 282 1.52 36.29 7.31
CA TRP A 282 1.12 37.25 6.30
C TRP A 282 2.32 38.05 5.77
N ALA A 283 2.64 37.87 4.48
CA ALA A 283 3.47 38.80 3.75
C ALA A 283 2.58 39.89 3.13
N LEU A 284 2.74 41.13 3.60
CA LEU A 284 1.99 42.28 3.11
C LEU A 284 2.48 42.68 1.70
N SER A 285 1.56 43.25 0.92
CA SER A 285 1.85 43.77 -0.43
C SER A 285 1.29 45.18 -0.51
N ASP A 286 2.07 46.13 -1.01
CA ASP A 286 1.67 47.52 -1.23
C ASP A 286 1.04 47.73 -2.62
N GLY A 287 1.02 46.70 -3.46
CA GLY A 287 0.50 46.73 -4.83
C GLY A 287 -0.48 45.60 -5.15
N PRO A 288 -1.02 45.58 -6.40
CA PRO A 288 -1.89 44.51 -6.86
C PRO A 288 -1.18 43.16 -6.77
N VAL A 289 -1.88 42.16 -6.22
CA VAL A 289 -1.37 40.81 -6.01
C VAL A 289 -1.90 39.89 -7.12
N SER A 290 -1.06 38.99 -7.59
CA SER A 290 -1.44 37.90 -8.49
C SER A 290 -2.64 37.12 -7.93
N THR A 291 -3.70 37.00 -8.75
CA THR A 291 -4.89 36.17 -8.45
C THR A 291 -4.77 34.76 -9.01
N PHE A 292 -3.57 34.39 -9.49
CA PHE A 292 -3.29 33.08 -10.06
C PHE A 292 -3.57 31.96 -9.06
N SER A 293 -4.11 30.85 -9.55
CA SER A 293 -4.39 29.65 -8.77
C SER A 293 -4.04 28.42 -9.59
N LEU A 294 -3.29 27.49 -9.00
CA LEU A 294 -3.05 26.16 -9.57
C LEU A 294 -4.32 25.29 -9.55
N LEU A 295 -5.23 25.56 -8.61
CA LEU A 295 -6.52 24.89 -8.56
C LEU A 295 -7.39 25.43 -9.68
N ARG A 296 -7.70 24.55 -10.65
CA ARG A 296 -8.66 24.86 -11.71
C ARG A 296 -10.05 25.01 -11.10
N ARG A 297 -10.68 26.16 -11.35
CA ARG A 297 -12.03 26.47 -10.84
C ARG A 297 -13.14 25.82 -11.68
N THR A 298 -12.85 25.52 -12.95
CA THR A 298 -13.80 24.94 -13.91
C THR A 298 -13.11 23.88 -14.76
N THR A 299 -13.78 22.75 -14.96
CA THR A 299 -13.32 21.65 -15.82
C THR A 299 -13.85 21.90 -17.23
N GLY A 300 -12.96 22.03 -18.22
CA GLY A 300 -13.37 22.22 -19.61
C GLY A 300 -13.71 20.90 -20.31
N PRO A 301 -14.31 20.92 -21.52
CA PRO A 301 -14.61 19.70 -22.28
C PRO A 301 -13.38 18.80 -22.50
N GLN A 302 -12.20 19.38 -22.77
CA GLN A 302 -10.96 18.62 -22.93
C GLN A 302 -10.42 17.99 -21.64
N ASP A 303 -10.91 18.41 -20.47
CA ASP A 303 -10.48 17.90 -19.17
C ASP A 303 -11.37 16.74 -18.69
N ILE A 304 -12.45 16.44 -19.41
CA ILE A 304 -13.38 15.37 -19.06
C ILE A 304 -12.69 14.03 -19.32
N VAL A 305 -12.24 13.39 -18.25
CA VAL A 305 -11.71 12.03 -18.30
C VAL A 305 -12.88 11.04 -18.29
N ARG A 306 -13.08 10.34 -19.41
CA ARG A 306 -14.04 9.24 -19.53
C ARG A 306 -13.29 7.91 -19.40
N SER A 307 -13.42 7.26 -18.24
CA SER A 307 -12.94 5.91 -17.86
C SER A 307 -11.46 5.56 -18.11
N GLY A 308 -10.87 4.77 -17.20
CA GLY A 308 -9.63 4.01 -17.46
C GLY A 308 -8.31 4.79 -17.63
N ALA A 309 -8.30 6.13 -17.62
CA ALA A 309 -7.06 6.88 -17.76
C ALA A 309 -6.20 6.78 -16.48
N ASN A 310 -4.95 6.33 -16.64
CA ASN A 310 -3.86 6.40 -15.65
C ASN A 310 -4.02 5.54 -14.38
N LEU A 311 -4.56 4.33 -14.48
CA LEU A 311 -4.40 3.36 -13.38
C LEU A 311 -2.94 2.87 -13.34
N SER A 312 -2.33 2.97 -12.16
CA SER A 312 -1.02 2.36 -11.92
C SER A 312 -1.14 0.84 -11.90
N SER A 313 -0.08 0.16 -12.31
CA SER A 313 -0.01 -1.30 -12.27
C SER A 313 -0.28 -1.85 -10.86
N ARG A 314 0.24 -1.19 -9.82
CA ARG A 314 0.04 -1.59 -8.42
C ARG A 314 -1.42 -1.49 -7.96
N VAL A 315 -2.14 -0.42 -8.33
CA VAL A 315 -3.56 -0.30 -7.98
C VAL A 315 -4.36 -1.46 -8.58
N VAL A 316 -4.02 -1.85 -9.80
CA VAL A 316 -4.74 -2.91 -10.51
C VAL A 316 -4.34 -4.29 -10.00
N GLU A 317 -3.06 -4.50 -9.70
CA GLU A 317 -2.56 -5.69 -8.99
C GLU A 317 -3.27 -5.87 -7.65
N ASN A 318 -3.37 -4.80 -6.86
CA ASN A 318 -4.08 -4.80 -5.59
C ASN A 318 -5.57 -5.13 -5.80
N LEU A 319 -6.25 -4.57 -6.81
CA LEU A 319 -7.65 -4.90 -7.09
C LEU A 319 -7.84 -6.36 -7.51
N PHE A 320 -6.93 -6.88 -8.33
CA PHE A 320 -6.91 -8.29 -8.74
C PHE A 320 -6.77 -9.22 -7.53
N TRP A 321 -5.75 -8.99 -6.70
CA TRP A 321 -5.52 -9.78 -5.50
C TRP A 321 -6.61 -9.57 -4.43
N PHE A 322 -7.15 -8.37 -4.29
CA PHE A 322 -8.31 -8.11 -3.42
C PHE A 322 -9.48 -9.02 -3.81
N GLY A 323 -9.76 -9.14 -5.11
CA GLY A 323 -10.76 -10.07 -5.62
C GLY A 323 -10.45 -11.52 -5.25
N ARG A 324 -9.22 -11.98 -5.47
CA ARG A 324 -8.77 -13.34 -5.13
C ARG A 324 -8.90 -13.64 -3.63
N TYR A 325 -8.37 -12.77 -2.77
CA TYR A 325 -8.45 -12.97 -1.32
C TYR A 325 -9.90 -12.91 -0.80
N ALA A 326 -10.75 -12.03 -1.34
CA ALA A 326 -12.15 -11.98 -0.96
C ALA A 326 -12.87 -13.29 -1.27
N GLU A 327 -12.62 -13.87 -2.45
CA GLU A 327 -13.21 -15.15 -2.84
C GLU A 327 -12.63 -16.31 -2.03
N ARG A 328 -11.31 -16.35 -1.82
CA ARG A 328 -10.65 -17.37 -1.00
C ARG A 328 -11.16 -17.37 0.44
N CYS A 329 -11.40 -16.19 1.02
CA CYS A 329 -12.01 -16.07 2.34
C CYS A 329 -13.44 -16.64 2.35
N ASP A 330 -14.24 -16.43 1.30
CA ASP A 330 -15.62 -16.95 1.21
C ASP A 330 -15.59 -18.48 1.12
N ASP A 331 -14.78 -19.02 0.22
CA ASP A 331 -14.60 -20.46 0.02
C ASP A 331 -14.08 -21.15 1.30
N THR A 332 -13.06 -20.56 1.94
CA THR A 332 -12.48 -21.08 3.20
C THR A 332 -13.49 -21.04 4.34
N ALA A 333 -14.21 -19.93 4.51
CA ALA A 333 -15.19 -19.79 5.59
C ALA A 333 -16.37 -20.77 5.42
N ARG A 334 -16.85 -20.96 4.19
CA ARG A 334 -17.91 -21.94 3.89
C ARG A 334 -17.45 -23.37 4.11
N LEU A 335 -16.24 -23.72 3.67
CA LEU A 335 -15.66 -25.04 3.88
C LEU A 335 -15.48 -25.36 5.38
N LEU A 336 -14.93 -24.42 6.16
CA LEU A 336 -14.77 -24.58 7.61
C LEU A 336 -16.13 -24.71 8.31
N ARG A 337 -17.14 -23.95 7.88
CA ARG A 337 -18.50 -24.04 8.43
C ARG A 337 -19.10 -25.42 8.20
N ILE A 338 -19.03 -25.93 6.97
CA ILE A 338 -19.55 -27.26 6.62
C ILE A 338 -18.78 -28.36 7.37
N ALA A 339 -17.45 -28.23 7.49
CA ALA A 339 -16.64 -29.20 8.23
C ALA A 339 -16.99 -29.24 9.73
N LEU A 340 -17.15 -28.09 10.38
CA LEU A 340 -17.53 -28.03 11.79
C LEU A 340 -18.97 -28.54 12.01
N ASP A 341 -19.89 -28.23 11.10
CA ASP A 341 -21.29 -28.68 11.16
C ASP A 341 -21.37 -30.20 11.13
N ARG A 342 -20.72 -30.84 10.14
CA ARG A 342 -20.71 -32.30 10.00
C ARG A 342 -19.99 -33.01 11.16
N LEU A 343 -18.98 -32.36 11.76
CA LEU A 343 -18.28 -32.89 12.92
C LEU A 343 -19.17 -32.89 14.18
N PHE A 344 -20.10 -31.93 14.28
CA PHE A 344 -21.00 -31.78 15.43
C PHE A 344 -22.26 -32.66 15.32
N GLU A 345 -22.79 -32.90 14.12
CA GLU A 345 -24.10 -33.55 13.93
C GLU A 345 -24.15 -35.06 14.33
N ASP A 346 -23.07 -35.87 14.24
CA ASP A 346 -23.04 -37.26 14.77
C ASP A 346 -21.62 -37.90 14.76
N ALA A 347 -21.23 -38.67 15.78
CA ALA A 347 -19.96 -39.43 15.75
C ALA A 347 -19.93 -40.49 14.62
N LYS A 348 -21.10 -40.95 14.16
CA LYS A 348 -21.22 -41.85 13.00
C LYS A 348 -21.02 -41.14 11.65
N SER A 349 -21.23 -39.83 11.57
CA SER A 349 -21.04 -39.03 10.35
C SER A 349 -19.56 -38.97 9.94
N THR A 350 -18.64 -39.05 10.91
CA THR A 350 -17.18 -39.01 10.66
C THR A 350 -16.62 -40.23 9.93
N HIS A 351 -17.42 -41.28 9.73
CA HIS A 351 -17.06 -42.42 8.89
C HIS A 351 -17.70 -42.36 7.49
N SER A 352 -18.55 -41.37 7.22
CA SER A 352 -19.22 -41.19 5.94
C SER A 352 -18.21 -40.85 4.84
N SER A 353 -18.58 -41.14 3.58
CA SER A 353 -17.80 -40.72 2.43
C SER A 353 -17.84 -39.21 2.19
N GLU A 354 -18.92 -38.53 2.62
CA GLU A 354 -19.04 -37.07 2.65
C GLU A 354 -17.97 -36.44 3.55
N TRP A 355 -17.85 -36.93 4.79
CA TRP A 355 -16.84 -36.42 5.73
C TRP A 355 -15.42 -36.59 5.18
N ARG A 356 -15.12 -37.73 4.57
CA ARG A 356 -13.82 -37.97 3.93
C ARG A 356 -13.54 -36.97 2.80
N ALA A 357 -14.55 -36.63 1.99
CA ALA A 357 -14.41 -35.64 0.93
C ALA A 357 -14.16 -34.23 1.48
N ILE A 358 -14.88 -33.82 2.52
CA ILE A 358 -14.72 -32.52 3.19
C ILE A 358 -13.33 -32.40 3.82
N VAL A 359 -12.91 -33.42 4.58
CA VAL A 359 -11.58 -33.44 5.22
C VAL A 359 -10.46 -33.40 4.19
N GLU A 360 -10.58 -34.14 3.10
CA GLU A 360 -9.59 -34.12 2.04
C GLU A 360 -9.52 -32.76 1.34
N LEU A 361 -10.68 -32.12 1.11
CA LEU A 361 -10.71 -30.77 0.58
C LEU A 361 -10.04 -29.77 1.54
N CYS A 362 -10.27 -29.89 2.85
CA CYS A 362 -9.57 -29.09 3.86
C CYS A 362 -8.04 -29.32 3.82
N ARG A 363 -7.58 -30.55 3.63
CA ARG A 363 -6.14 -30.86 3.47
C ARG A 363 -5.55 -30.24 2.22
N LEU A 364 -6.26 -30.28 1.10
CA LEU A 364 -5.80 -29.73 -0.17
C LEU A 364 -5.83 -28.19 -0.22
N GLN A 365 -6.50 -27.59 0.76
CA GLN A 365 -6.42 -26.15 1.06
C GLN A 365 -5.43 -25.86 2.19
N ASP A 366 -4.66 -26.86 2.65
CA ASP A 366 -3.70 -26.80 3.76
C ASP A 366 -4.30 -26.30 5.09
N LEU A 367 -5.63 -26.44 5.27
CA LEU A 367 -6.34 -26.09 6.52
C LEU A 367 -6.20 -27.19 7.59
N LEU A 368 -5.81 -28.40 7.17
CA LEU A 368 -5.56 -29.55 8.03
C LEU A 368 -4.20 -30.18 7.70
N PRO A 369 -3.46 -30.70 8.70
CA PRO A 369 -2.22 -31.44 8.44
C PRO A 369 -2.50 -32.76 7.71
N LEU A 370 -1.46 -33.27 7.02
CA LEU A 370 -1.52 -34.52 6.24
C LEU A 370 -1.91 -35.74 7.08
N ASP A 371 -1.48 -35.79 8.35
CA ASP A 371 -1.81 -36.85 9.31
C ASP A 371 -2.26 -36.20 10.64
N PRO A 372 -3.56 -35.88 10.81
CA PRO A 372 -4.07 -35.38 12.07
C PRO A 372 -4.10 -36.54 13.07
N LYS A 373 -2.96 -36.81 13.71
CA LYS A 373 -2.81 -37.82 14.79
C LYS A 373 -3.65 -37.48 16.04
N ARG A 374 -4.29 -36.30 16.06
CA ARG A 374 -5.14 -35.73 17.11
C ARG A 374 -6.51 -35.36 16.54
N GLU A 375 -7.46 -35.12 17.44
CA GLU A 375 -8.79 -34.56 17.17
C GLU A 375 -8.74 -33.46 16.07
N ILE A 376 -9.63 -33.58 15.08
CA ILE A 376 -9.69 -32.70 13.89
C ILE A 376 -10.21 -31.31 14.28
N GLU A 377 -11.09 -31.22 15.28
CA GLU A 377 -11.72 -29.98 15.73
C GLU A 377 -10.71 -28.87 16.08
N PRO A 378 -9.72 -29.08 16.96
CA PRO A 378 -8.70 -28.06 17.26
C PRO A 378 -7.97 -27.52 16.02
N HIS A 379 -7.76 -28.35 14.99
CA HIS A 379 -7.09 -27.92 13.77
C HIS A 379 -8.00 -27.04 12.91
N LEU A 380 -9.29 -27.38 12.82
CA LEU A 380 -10.28 -26.55 12.12
C LEU A 380 -10.46 -25.20 12.82
N ILE A 381 -10.54 -25.19 14.16
CA ILE A 381 -10.60 -23.96 14.95
C ILE A 381 -9.34 -23.11 14.73
N ARG A 382 -8.16 -23.73 14.76
CA ARG A 382 -6.89 -23.04 14.45
C ARG A 382 -6.91 -22.44 13.05
N ALA A 383 -7.42 -23.14 12.04
CA ALA A 383 -7.56 -22.64 10.68
C ALA A 383 -8.49 -21.41 10.55
N ILE A 384 -9.36 -21.17 11.54
CA ILE A 384 -10.21 -19.97 11.63
C ILE A 384 -9.42 -18.78 12.18
N VAL A 385 -8.68 -18.97 13.27
CA VAL A 385 -8.16 -17.87 14.10
C VAL A 385 -6.66 -17.61 13.98
N ASP A 386 -5.85 -18.61 13.60
CA ASP A 386 -4.38 -18.51 13.56
C ASP A 386 -3.91 -17.76 12.31
N PRO A 387 -3.33 -16.57 12.46
CA PRO A 387 -2.88 -15.80 11.32
C PRO A 387 -1.38 -15.95 11.02
N GLU A 388 -0.63 -16.65 11.88
CA GLU A 388 0.83 -16.77 11.80
C GLU A 388 1.26 -17.98 10.96
N HIS A 389 0.38 -18.97 10.80
CA HIS A 389 0.65 -20.20 10.05
C HIS A 389 -0.24 -20.30 8.80
N PRO A 390 0.00 -19.51 7.74
CA PRO A 390 -0.78 -19.58 6.51
C PRO A 390 -0.63 -20.95 5.81
N PRO A 391 -1.65 -21.39 5.05
CA PRO A 391 -2.90 -20.68 4.76
C PRO A 391 -4.01 -20.95 5.80
N THR A 392 -4.69 -19.88 6.21
CA THR A 392 -5.82 -19.91 7.16
C THR A 392 -6.83 -18.83 6.81
N LEU A 393 -8.05 -18.91 7.34
CA LEU A 393 -9.04 -17.84 7.18
C LEU A 393 -8.51 -16.53 7.78
N ALA A 394 -7.90 -16.58 8.96
CA ALA A 394 -7.32 -15.42 9.63
C ALA A 394 -6.21 -14.76 8.81
N SER A 395 -5.27 -15.55 8.26
CA SER A 395 -4.19 -15.01 7.42
C SER A 395 -4.73 -14.44 6.11
N ASN A 396 -5.71 -15.08 5.47
CA ASN A 396 -6.37 -14.56 4.27
C ASN A 396 -7.13 -13.26 4.54
N LEU A 397 -7.85 -13.14 5.66
CA LEU A 397 -8.53 -11.90 6.07
C LEU A 397 -7.54 -10.77 6.34
N ARG A 398 -6.37 -11.06 6.96
CA ARG A 398 -5.28 -10.08 7.12
C ARG A 398 -4.73 -9.61 5.77
N GLN A 399 -4.55 -10.50 4.79
CA GLN A 399 -4.11 -10.11 3.45
C GLN A 399 -5.16 -9.26 2.72
N LEU A 400 -6.44 -9.66 2.80
CA LEU A 400 -7.56 -8.89 2.26
C LEU A 400 -7.59 -7.47 2.84
N PHE A 401 -7.39 -7.33 4.15
CA PHE A 401 -7.30 -6.03 4.82
C PHE A 401 -6.11 -5.21 4.37
N ARG A 402 -4.91 -5.82 4.35
CA ARG A 402 -3.67 -5.15 3.92
C ARG A 402 -3.82 -4.57 2.52
N ILE A 403 -4.31 -5.36 1.58
CA ILE A 403 -4.54 -4.90 0.20
C ILE A 403 -5.65 -3.86 0.15
N GLY A 404 -6.75 -4.08 0.89
CA GLY A 404 -7.85 -3.11 1.01
C GLY A 404 -7.40 -1.75 1.54
N PHE A 405 -6.42 -1.71 2.45
CA PHE A 405 -5.86 -0.47 3.00
C PHE A 405 -5.20 0.39 1.92
N HIS A 406 -4.43 -0.23 1.02
CA HIS A 406 -3.83 0.45 -0.15
C HIS A 406 -4.88 0.91 -1.17
N LEU A 407 -6.10 0.37 -1.13
CA LEU A 407 -7.21 0.70 -2.02
C LEU A 407 -8.26 1.61 -1.37
N ARG A 408 -8.03 2.14 -0.16
CA ARG A 408 -9.04 2.89 0.62
C ARG A 408 -9.67 4.05 -0.16
N GLU A 409 -8.89 4.74 -0.99
CA GLU A 409 -9.38 5.86 -1.81
C GLU A 409 -10.27 5.42 -2.99
N ARG A 410 -10.26 4.13 -3.32
CA ARG A 410 -11.05 3.50 -4.39
C ARG A 410 -12.25 2.70 -3.87
N LEU A 411 -12.28 2.42 -2.57
CA LEU A 411 -13.38 1.73 -1.91
C LEU A 411 -14.39 2.74 -1.38
N SER A 412 -15.68 2.39 -1.43
CA SER A 412 -16.70 3.15 -0.71
C SER A 412 -16.40 3.13 0.80
N LEU A 413 -16.86 4.14 1.53
CA LEU A 413 -16.72 4.19 2.99
C LEU A 413 -17.34 2.93 3.65
N ASP A 414 -18.45 2.42 3.11
CA ASP A 414 -19.11 1.24 3.65
C ASP A 414 -18.35 -0.06 3.32
N ASN A 415 -17.73 -0.18 2.14
CA ASN A 415 -16.79 -1.26 1.85
C ASN A 415 -15.64 -1.29 2.86
N TRP A 416 -15.04 -0.13 3.08
CA TRP A 416 -13.93 0.00 4.02
C TRP A 416 -14.36 -0.38 5.45
N ARG A 417 -15.54 0.08 5.89
CA ARG A 417 -16.10 -0.27 7.21
C ARG A 417 -16.34 -1.77 7.36
N THR A 418 -16.87 -2.44 6.33
CA THR A 418 -17.11 -3.89 6.36
C THR A 418 -15.79 -4.67 6.50
N ILE A 419 -14.75 -4.31 5.73
CA ILE A 419 -13.42 -4.93 5.85
C ILE A 419 -12.82 -4.71 7.24
N ASN A 420 -12.90 -3.49 7.76
CA ASN A 420 -12.42 -3.19 9.12
C ASN A 420 -13.13 -4.04 10.17
N ARG A 421 -14.46 -4.20 10.05
CA ARG A 421 -15.24 -4.99 11.00
C ARG A 421 -14.80 -6.46 10.99
N LEU A 422 -14.62 -7.06 9.81
CA LEU A 422 -14.14 -8.44 9.68
C LEU A 422 -12.80 -8.68 10.39
N VAL A 423 -11.87 -7.73 10.27
CA VAL A 423 -10.52 -7.85 10.87
C VAL A 423 -10.48 -7.44 12.33
N GLN A 424 -11.30 -6.48 12.77
CA GLN A 424 -11.47 -6.17 14.19
C GLN A 424 -12.07 -7.37 14.95
N ASP A 425 -13.07 -8.00 14.37
CA ASP A 425 -13.67 -9.23 14.87
C ASP A 425 -12.62 -10.34 15.03
N LEU A 426 -11.69 -10.48 14.07
CA LEU A 426 -10.57 -11.41 14.19
C LEU A 426 -9.57 -11.00 15.29
N GLY A 427 -9.22 -9.71 15.37
CA GLY A 427 -8.26 -9.18 16.33
C GLY A 427 -8.67 -9.36 17.79
N GLN A 428 -9.97 -9.28 18.09
CA GLN A 428 -10.52 -9.55 19.44
C GLN A 428 -10.37 -11.01 19.88
N ARG A 429 -10.07 -11.92 18.93
CA ARG A 429 -10.04 -13.38 19.12
C ARG A 429 -8.63 -13.97 18.97
N GLN A 430 -7.60 -13.12 18.84
CA GLN A 430 -6.21 -13.57 18.75
C GLN A 430 -5.69 -14.02 20.12
N GLY A 431 -5.07 -15.20 20.17
CA GLY A 431 -4.42 -15.75 21.36
C GLY A 431 -5.30 -16.61 22.26
N THR A 432 -6.55 -16.90 21.87
CA THR A 432 -7.38 -17.92 22.51
C THR A 432 -7.25 -19.23 21.72
N ASP A 433 -6.42 -20.17 22.20
CA ASP A 433 -6.31 -21.51 21.60
C ASP A 433 -7.61 -22.32 21.72
N ASP A 434 -8.51 -21.91 22.64
CA ASP A 434 -9.82 -22.52 22.88
C ASP A 434 -10.96 -21.56 22.48
N MET A 435 -11.32 -21.53 21.20
CA MET A 435 -12.57 -20.91 20.74
C MET A 435 -13.71 -21.92 20.82
N PRO A 436 -14.80 -21.64 21.56
CA PRO A 436 -15.97 -22.53 21.58
C PRO A 436 -16.61 -22.68 20.20
N LEU A 437 -17.11 -23.88 19.88
CA LEU A 437 -17.76 -24.17 18.58
C LEU A 437 -18.87 -23.17 18.21
N GLY A 438 -19.73 -22.79 19.15
CA GLY A 438 -20.80 -21.82 18.89
C GLY A 438 -20.29 -20.42 18.50
N GLU A 439 -19.14 -20.00 19.05
CA GLU A 439 -18.48 -18.76 18.65
C GLU A 439 -17.84 -18.89 17.28
N ALA A 440 -17.26 -20.05 16.95
CA ALA A 440 -16.70 -20.34 15.64
C ALA A 440 -17.77 -20.23 14.53
N PHE A 441 -18.95 -20.83 14.72
CA PHE A 441 -20.08 -20.69 13.79
C PHE A 441 -20.52 -19.24 13.64
N THR A 442 -20.70 -18.53 14.77
CA THR A 442 -21.09 -17.11 14.75
C THR A 442 -20.09 -16.25 13.98
N PHE A 443 -18.79 -16.54 14.13
CA PHE A 443 -17.73 -15.85 13.40
C PHE A 443 -17.75 -16.17 11.90
N LEU A 444 -17.88 -17.44 11.53
CA LEU A 444 -17.93 -17.88 10.14
C LEU A 444 -19.15 -17.28 9.42
N ASP A 445 -20.32 -17.27 10.05
CA ASP A 445 -21.54 -16.68 9.46
C ASP A 445 -21.41 -15.18 9.24
N ARG A 446 -20.86 -14.45 10.22
CA ARG A 446 -20.56 -13.02 10.07
C ARG A 446 -19.53 -12.77 8.97
N THR A 447 -18.54 -13.65 8.85
CA THR A 447 -17.51 -13.57 7.82
C THR A 447 -18.11 -13.74 6.43
N VAL A 448 -18.88 -14.80 6.21
CA VAL A 448 -19.60 -15.05 4.95
C VAL A 448 -20.52 -13.87 4.62
N LEU A 449 -21.31 -13.38 5.58
CA LEU A 449 -22.20 -12.23 5.36
C LEU A 449 -21.42 -10.96 4.97
N GLY A 450 -20.30 -10.67 5.64
CA GLY A 450 -19.44 -9.54 5.32
C GLY A 450 -18.83 -9.65 3.93
N LEU A 451 -18.35 -10.84 3.53
CA LEU A 451 -17.79 -11.09 2.20
C LEU A 451 -18.86 -10.99 1.10
N MET A 452 -20.09 -11.47 1.34
CA MET A 452 -21.23 -11.27 0.44
C MET A 452 -21.57 -9.79 0.28
N THR A 453 -21.49 -9.02 1.36
CA THR A 453 -21.67 -7.55 1.31
C THR A 453 -20.59 -6.89 0.44
N LEU A 454 -19.31 -7.26 0.61
CA LEU A 454 -18.22 -6.76 -0.23
C LEU A 454 -18.40 -7.14 -1.71
N ALA A 455 -18.89 -8.35 -1.96
CA ALA A 455 -19.21 -8.81 -3.30
C ALA A 455 -20.32 -7.98 -3.95
N GLY A 456 -21.40 -7.69 -3.23
CA GLY A 456 -22.51 -6.86 -3.69
C GLY A 456 -22.08 -5.43 -4.02
N PHE A 457 -21.28 -4.81 -3.14
CA PHE A 457 -20.74 -3.49 -3.42
C PHE A 457 -19.80 -3.44 -4.63
N SER A 458 -19.06 -4.51 -4.89
CA SER A 458 -18.23 -4.60 -6.10
C SER A 458 -19.08 -4.65 -7.38
N LEU A 459 -20.29 -5.21 -7.30
CA LEU A 459 -21.23 -5.29 -8.44
C LEU A 459 -21.98 -3.97 -8.64
N ASP A 460 -22.49 -3.38 -7.56
CA ASP A 460 -23.40 -2.22 -7.64
C ASP A 460 -22.70 -0.88 -7.44
N GLY A 461 -21.69 -0.83 -6.55
CA GLY A 461 -21.04 0.40 -6.11
C GLY A 461 -19.81 0.84 -6.92
N MET A 462 -19.26 -0.04 -7.76
CA MET A 462 -18.07 0.29 -8.58
C MET A 462 -18.44 0.69 -10.01
N THR A 463 -17.73 1.68 -10.55
CA THR A 463 -17.77 1.97 -11.99
C THR A 463 -17.16 0.80 -12.74
N ARG A 464 -17.73 0.42 -13.89
CA ARG A 464 -17.26 -0.72 -14.72
C ARG A 464 -16.01 -0.34 -15.53
N ASP A 465 -15.00 0.16 -14.85
CA ASP A 465 -13.71 0.54 -15.41
C ASP A 465 -12.72 -0.63 -15.40
N GLN A 466 -11.45 -0.36 -15.67
CA GLN A 466 -10.42 -1.39 -15.69
C GLN A 466 -10.14 -1.95 -14.29
N GLY A 467 -10.17 -1.13 -13.25
CA GLY A 467 -10.00 -1.60 -11.88
C GLY A 467 -11.06 -2.64 -11.49
N TRP A 468 -12.32 -2.37 -11.84
CA TRP A 468 -13.41 -3.32 -11.63
C TRP A 468 -13.23 -4.64 -12.39
N ARG A 469 -12.76 -4.58 -13.66
CA ARG A 469 -12.51 -5.79 -14.47
C ARG A 469 -11.47 -6.69 -13.82
N PHE A 470 -10.34 -6.13 -13.38
CA PHE A 470 -9.28 -6.92 -12.74
C PHE A 470 -9.71 -7.51 -11.40
N LEU A 471 -10.44 -6.75 -10.57
CA LEU A 471 -11.05 -7.29 -9.35
C LEU A 471 -11.97 -8.47 -9.66
N SER A 472 -12.86 -8.29 -10.64
CA SER A 472 -13.81 -9.32 -11.04
C SER A 472 -13.10 -10.54 -11.63
N LEU A 473 -12.04 -10.34 -12.42
CA LEU A 473 -11.21 -11.39 -12.99
C LEU A 473 -10.52 -12.22 -11.90
N GLY A 474 -9.94 -11.55 -10.89
CA GLY A 474 -9.35 -12.22 -9.72
C GLY A 474 -10.35 -13.12 -8.99
N ARG A 475 -11.55 -12.59 -8.68
CA ARG A 475 -12.63 -13.38 -8.05
C ARG A 475 -13.02 -14.60 -8.87
N ARG A 476 -13.22 -14.43 -10.18
CA ARG A 476 -13.63 -15.51 -11.07
C ARG A 476 -12.57 -16.61 -11.16
N ILE A 477 -11.29 -16.24 -11.26
CA ILE A 477 -10.17 -17.20 -11.31
C ILE A 477 -10.09 -17.99 -10.01
N GLU A 478 -10.14 -17.33 -8.85
CA GLU A 478 -10.08 -18.02 -7.55
C GLU A 478 -11.24 -19.01 -7.40
N ARG A 479 -12.47 -18.55 -7.67
CA ARG A 479 -13.66 -19.40 -7.62
C ARG A 479 -13.57 -20.59 -8.57
N LEU A 480 -13.13 -20.36 -9.80
CA LEU A 480 -13.00 -21.42 -10.81
C LEU A 480 -12.03 -22.51 -10.33
N GLN A 481 -10.89 -22.11 -9.77
CA GLN A 481 -9.90 -23.05 -9.23
C GLN A 481 -10.46 -23.87 -8.07
N PHE A 482 -11.16 -23.22 -7.13
CA PHE A 482 -11.77 -23.89 -5.99
C PHE A 482 -12.89 -24.84 -6.39
N LEU A 483 -13.79 -24.42 -7.29
CA LEU A 483 -14.87 -25.27 -7.81
C LEU A 483 -14.35 -26.50 -8.56
N CYS A 484 -13.33 -26.33 -9.43
CA CYS A 484 -12.73 -27.46 -10.13
C CYS A 484 -12.11 -28.46 -9.15
N LEU A 485 -11.50 -27.99 -8.06
CA LEU A 485 -10.98 -28.86 -7.01
C LEU A 485 -12.13 -29.60 -6.31
N ALA A 486 -13.13 -28.89 -5.77
CA ALA A 486 -14.24 -29.49 -5.05
C ALA A 486 -15.00 -30.54 -5.89
N LEU A 487 -15.27 -30.23 -7.17
CA LEU A 487 -15.95 -31.15 -8.10
C LEU A 487 -15.13 -32.41 -8.37
N ARG A 488 -13.80 -32.30 -8.51
CA ARG A 488 -12.94 -33.47 -8.68
C ARG A 488 -12.95 -34.39 -7.47
N HIS A 489 -12.97 -33.86 -6.26
CA HIS A 489 -13.11 -34.70 -5.06
C HIS A 489 -14.49 -35.34 -4.96
N ALA A 490 -15.55 -34.61 -5.34
CA ALA A 490 -16.90 -35.16 -5.40
C ALA A 490 -17.04 -36.30 -6.43
N LEU A 491 -16.29 -36.28 -7.53
CA LEU A 491 -16.32 -37.35 -8.55
C LEU A 491 -15.86 -38.70 -7.99
N HIS A 492 -14.86 -38.71 -7.12
CA HIS A 492 -14.29 -39.92 -6.53
C HIS A 492 -15.11 -40.47 -5.35
N ALA A 493 -16.09 -39.73 -4.85
CA ALA A 493 -16.97 -40.22 -3.79
C ALA A 493 -17.87 -41.37 -4.31
N PRO A 494 -18.30 -42.34 -3.47
CA PRO A 494 -19.25 -43.39 -3.88
C PRO A 494 -20.55 -42.81 -4.43
N ALA A 495 -21.20 -43.51 -5.38
CA ALA A 495 -22.41 -43.03 -6.09
C ALA A 495 -23.55 -42.58 -5.14
N GLU A 496 -23.68 -43.30 -4.03
CA GLU A 496 -24.70 -43.16 -2.98
C GLU A 496 -24.44 -42.01 -2.00
N ASN A 497 -23.33 -41.28 -2.16
CA ASN A 497 -22.94 -40.21 -1.25
C ASN A 497 -23.83 -38.97 -1.41
N ASP A 498 -24.16 -38.33 -0.30
CA ASP A 498 -24.89 -37.07 -0.32
C ASP A 498 -24.02 -35.96 -0.94
N LEU A 499 -24.64 -35.12 -1.76
CA LEU A 499 -24.02 -33.97 -2.41
C LEU A 499 -24.53 -32.64 -1.83
N ASP A 500 -25.30 -32.68 -0.73
CA ASP A 500 -25.73 -31.49 0.01
C ASP A 500 -24.52 -30.60 0.36
N TRP A 501 -23.42 -31.15 0.89
CA TRP A 501 -22.20 -30.39 1.19
C TRP A 501 -21.64 -29.63 -0.03
N LEU A 502 -21.65 -30.23 -1.22
CA LEU A 502 -21.10 -29.64 -2.43
C LEU A 502 -21.99 -28.48 -2.91
N LEU A 503 -23.30 -28.67 -2.85
CA LEU A 503 -24.29 -27.65 -3.20
C LEU A 503 -24.33 -26.50 -2.18
N GLU A 504 -24.13 -26.79 -0.89
CA GLU A 504 -23.97 -25.79 0.17
C GLU A 504 -22.69 -24.98 0.00
N LEU A 505 -21.57 -25.65 -0.30
CA LEU A 505 -20.27 -25.02 -0.56
C LEU A 505 -20.35 -24.08 -1.76
N ALA A 506 -21.01 -24.51 -2.83
CA ALA A 506 -21.22 -23.72 -4.04
C ALA A 506 -22.43 -22.77 -3.97
N ASP A 507 -23.05 -22.56 -2.80
CA ASP A 507 -24.20 -21.67 -2.58
C ASP A 507 -25.37 -21.92 -3.56
N SER A 508 -25.55 -23.17 -3.99
CA SER A 508 -26.46 -23.59 -5.06
C SER A 508 -27.58 -24.51 -4.56
N ILE A 509 -27.64 -24.80 -3.26
CA ILE A 509 -28.63 -25.72 -2.66
C ILE A 509 -30.09 -25.26 -2.87
N VAL A 510 -30.36 -23.96 -2.76
CA VAL A 510 -31.72 -23.40 -2.98
C VAL A 510 -32.13 -23.53 -4.44
N THR A 511 -31.22 -23.26 -5.36
CA THR A 511 -31.45 -23.42 -6.81
C THR A 511 -31.67 -24.88 -7.19
N TYR A 512 -30.93 -25.80 -6.58
CA TYR A 512 -31.12 -27.23 -6.81
C TYR A 512 -32.50 -27.69 -6.30
N ARG A 513 -32.81 -27.38 -5.03
CA ARG A 513 -34.07 -27.81 -4.39
C ARG A 513 -35.30 -27.24 -5.10
N SER A 514 -35.23 -26.01 -5.61
CA SER A 514 -36.33 -25.42 -6.38
C SER A 514 -36.57 -26.10 -7.73
N ARG A 515 -35.54 -26.68 -8.36
CA ARG A 515 -35.65 -27.37 -9.65
C ARG A 515 -36.09 -28.83 -9.51
N TYR A 516 -35.52 -29.56 -8.53
CA TYR A 516 -35.65 -31.01 -8.48
C TYR A 516 -36.48 -31.53 -7.31
N MET A 517 -36.77 -30.70 -6.27
CA MET A 517 -37.61 -31.03 -5.10
C MET A 517 -37.29 -32.37 -4.41
N THR A 518 -36.08 -32.88 -4.60
CA THR A 518 -35.62 -34.21 -4.19
C THR A 518 -34.24 -34.10 -3.55
N ARG A 519 -33.75 -35.20 -2.99
CA ARG A 519 -32.36 -35.28 -2.50
C ARG A 519 -31.37 -35.04 -3.65
N PRO A 520 -30.20 -34.43 -3.41
CA PRO A 520 -29.21 -34.24 -4.44
C PRO A 520 -28.78 -35.55 -5.11
N GLU A 521 -28.99 -35.62 -6.42
CA GLU A 521 -28.49 -36.70 -7.28
C GLU A 521 -27.28 -36.22 -8.07
N ARG A 522 -26.36 -37.14 -8.39
CA ARG A 522 -25.09 -36.79 -9.04
C ARG A 522 -25.26 -36.03 -10.34
N LEU A 523 -26.04 -36.55 -11.28
CA LEU A 523 -26.18 -35.95 -12.59
C LEU A 523 -26.71 -34.49 -12.51
N PRO A 524 -27.86 -34.21 -11.89
CA PRO A 524 -28.37 -32.83 -11.81
C PRO A 524 -27.49 -31.90 -10.96
N ALA A 525 -26.81 -32.40 -9.91
CA ALA A 525 -25.90 -31.58 -9.11
C ALA A 525 -24.65 -31.17 -9.92
N PHE A 526 -24.06 -32.13 -10.65
CA PHE A 526 -22.91 -31.85 -11.52
C PHE A 526 -23.31 -30.98 -12.71
N ASP A 527 -24.48 -31.18 -13.31
CA ASP A 527 -24.99 -30.33 -14.40
C ASP A 527 -25.12 -28.87 -13.94
N LEU A 528 -25.75 -28.64 -12.78
CA LEU A 528 -25.92 -27.32 -12.18
C LEU A 528 -24.59 -26.60 -11.88
N LEU A 529 -23.56 -27.35 -11.47
CA LEU A 529 -22.25 -26.81 -11.09
C LEU A 529 -21.22 -26.80 -12.23
N LEU A 530 -21.44 -27.52 -13.33
CA LEU A 530 -20.54 -27.55 -14.48
C LEU A 530 -21.07 -26.76 -15.67
N LEU A 531 -22.32 -27.03 -16.07
CA LEU A 531 -22.85 -26.70 -17.40
C LEU A 531 -23.95 -25.63 -17.40
N ASP A 532 -24.46 -25.22 -16.23
CA ASP A 532 -25.48 -24.17 -16.14
C ASP A 532 -24.89 -22.76 -16.36
N LEU A 533 -25.10 -22.20 -17.55
CA LEU A 533 -24.71 -20.82 -17.91
C LEU A 533 -25.46 -19.74 -17.11
N GLY A 534 -26.58 -20.06 -16.46
CA GLY A 534 -27.34 -19.15 -15.61
C GLY A 534 -26.85 -19.14 -14.16
N ASN A 535 -26.03 -20.11 -13.75
CA ASN A 535 -25.54 -20.21 -12.37
C ASN A 535 -24.18 -19.49 -12.21
N PRO A 536 -24.09 -18.41 -11.40
CA PRO A 536 -22.83 -17.74 -11.10
C PRO A 536 -21.80 -18.62 -10.41
N ARG A 537 -22.17 -19.80 -9.92
CA ARG A 537 -21.30 -20.76 -9.25
C ARG A 537 -21.00 -21.99 -10.12
N SER A 538 -21.31 -21.95 -11.43
CA SER A 538 -20.91 -23.01 -12.36
C SER A 538 -19.55 -22.78 -13.01
N VAL A 539 -18.86 -23.87 -13.36
CA VAL A 539 -17.57 -23.83 -14.07
C VAL A 539 -17.72 -23.11 -15.41
N ILE A 540 -18.74 -23.43 -16.20
CA ILE A 540 -18.94 -22.80 -17.52
C ILE A 540 -19.18 -21.29 -17.43
N PHE A 541 -19.94 -20.82 -16.43
CA PHE A 541 -20.18 -19.39 -16.22
C PHE A 541 -18.89 -18.66 -15.85
N GLN A 542 -18.05 -19.28 -15.03
CA GLN A 542 -16.75 -18.71 -14.66
C GLN A 542 -15.81 -18.63 -15.86
N VAL A 543 -15.66 -19.72 -16.63
CA VAL A 543 -14.81 -19.74 -17.83
C VAL A 543 -15.29 -18.71 -18.85
N ALA A 544 -16.59 -18.65 -19.15
CA ALA A 544 -17.15 -17.68 -20.11
C ALA A 544 -16.91 -16.23 -19.65
N GLY A 545 -17.12 -15.92 -18.37
CA GLY A 545 -16.90 -14.58 -17.83
C GLY A 545 -15.42 -14.17 -17.78
N ILE A 546 -14.52 -15.11 -17.50
CA ILE A 546 -13.06 -14.86 -17.56
C ILE A 546 -12.67 -14.52 -19.00
N ARG A 547 -13.15 -15.30 -19.98
CA ARG A 547 -12.86 -15.07 -21.40
C ARG A 547 -13.35 -13.71 -21.90
N ASP A 548 -14.59 -13.31 -21.59
CA ASP A 548 -15.10 -11.99 -21.97
C ASP A 548 -14.21 -10.86 -21.43
N TYR A 549 -13.70 -10.98 -20.20
CA TYR A 549 -12.80 -9.98 -19.63
C TYR A 549 -11.41 -10.01 -20.28
N VAL A 550 -10.86 -11.18 -20.55
CA VAL A 550 -9.57 -11.36 -21.24
C VAL A 550 -9.62 -10.82 -22.67
N GLU A 551 -10.71 -11.05 -23.40
CA GLU A 551 -10.94 -10.52 -24.74
C GLU A 551 -10.99 -8.98 -24.71
N ARG A 552 -11.77 -8.38 -23.81
CA ARG A 552 -11.82 -6.91 -23.67
C ARG A 552 -10.49 -6.28 -23.27
N LEU A 553 -9.72 -6.95 -22.41
CA LEU A 553 -8.36 -6.52 -22.08
C LEU A 553 -7.43 -6.64 -23.28
N SER A 554 -7.61 -7.69 -24.08
CA SER A 554 -6.81 -7.92 -25.28
C SER A 554 -7.12 -6.90 -26.38
N ASP A 555 -8.38 -6.52 -26.55
CA ASP A 555 -8.79 -5.47 -27.48
C ASP A 555 -8.17 -4.11 -27.12
N GLN A 556 -8.07 -3.81 -25.83
CA GLN A 556 -7.56 -2.51 -25.38
C GLN A 556 -6.03 -2.43 -25.31
N TYR A 557 -5.36 -3.52 -24.90
CA TYR A 557 -3.93 -3.48 -24.60
C TYR A 557 -3.08 -4.39 -25.51
N GLY A 558 -3.70 -5.15 -26.42
CA GLY A 558 -3.07 -6.17 -27.28
C GLY A 558 -3.27 -7.60 -26.75
N PRO A 559 -2.93 -8.66 -27.49
CA PRO A 559 -3.22 -10.05 -27.13
C PRO A 559 -2.51 -10.52 -25.85
N ILE A 560 -3.22 -11.17 -24.93
CA ILE A 560 -2.61 -11.91 -23.81
C ILE A 560 -2.15 -13.26 -24.36
N ALA A 561 -0.83 -13.47 -24.44
CA ALA A 561 -0.26 -14.69 -25.01
C ALA A 561 -0.72 -15.96 -24.26
N ASP A 562 -0.92 -17.03 -25.03
CA ASP A 562 -1.22 -18.39 -24.54
C ASP A 562 -2.46 -18.48 -23.63
N ASP A 563 -3.60 -17.91 -24.04
CA ASP A 563 -4.87 -18.12 -23.33
C ASP A 563 -5.35 -19.59 -23.46
N ALA A 564 -4.86 -20.43 -22.54
CA ALA A 564 -5.18 -21.85 -22.48
C ALA A 564 -6.64 -22.13 -22.09
N LEU A 565 -7.39 -21.14 -21.56
CA LEU A 565 -8.82 -21.30 -21.25
C LEU A 565 -9.69 -21.20 -22.49
N ALA A 566 -9.27 -20.45 -23.52
CA ALA A 566 -10.02 -20.28 -24.76
C ALA A 566 -10.48 -21.60 -25.42
N PRO A 567 -9.60 -22.60 -25.66
CA PRO A 567 -9.99 -23.87 -26.28
C PRO A 567 -10.79 -24.80 -25.36
N LEU A 568 -10.83 -24.55 -24.03
CA LEU A 568 -11.51 -25.42 -23.07
C LEU A 568 -13.02 -25.11 -22.96
N LEU A 569 -13.46 -23.89 -23.26
CA LEU A 569 -14.87 -23.53 -23.21
C LEU A 569 -15.74 -24.36 -24.18
N PRO A 570 -15.39 -24.52 -25.47
CA PRO A 570 -16.14 -25.38 -26.38
C PRO A 570 -16.09 -26.85 -25.96
N GLN A 571 -15.00 -27.32 -25.35
CA GLN A 571 -14.90 -28.70 -24.86
C GLN A 571 -15.89 -28.93 -23.71
N LEU A 572 -16.01 -27.98 -22.78
CA LEU A 572 -16.97 -28.04 -21.68
C LEU A 572 -18.42 -27.94 -22.19
N GLN A 573 -18.71 -27.06 -23.15
CA GLN A 573 -20.03 -26.90 -23.76
C GLN A 573 -20.54 -28.18 -24.44
N ASN A 574 -19.64 -28.94 -25.06
CA ASN A 574 -19.98 -30.16 -25.79
C ASN A 574 -19.76 -31.44 -24.96
N PHE A 575 -19.47 -31.33 -23.67
CA PHE A 575 -19.20 -32.48 -22.81
C PHE A 575 -20.51 -33.21 -22.47
N ASP A 576 -20.65 -34.46 -22.91
CA ASP A 576 -21.80 -35.30 -22.57
C ASP A 576 -21.66 -35.84 -21.14
N LEU A 577 -22.12 -35.05 -20.18
CA LEU A 577 -22.10 -35.39 -18.75
C LEU A 577 -22.92 -36.65 -18.44
N GLY A 578 -24.04 -36.84 -19.14
CA GLY A 578 -24.97 -37.95 -18.90
C GLY A 578 -24.32 -39.30 -19.14
N SER A 579 -23.61 -39.46 -20.27
CA SER A 579 -22.86 -40.70 -20.56
C SER A 579 -21.56 -40.79 -19.76
N ALA A 580 -20.90 -39.66 -19.50
CA ALA A 580 -19.62 -39.63 -18.80
C ALA A 580 -19.72 -40.17 -17.37
N LEU A 581 -20.78 -39.84 -16.63
CA LEU A 581 -20.97 -40.28 -15.25
C LEU A 581 -21.34 -41.77 -15.11
N GLN A 582 -21.68 -42.45 -16.21
CA GLN A 582 -22.09 -43.86 -16.20
C GLN A 582 -20.92 -44.84 -16.24
N ASN A 583 -19.70 -44.39 -16.60
CA ASN A 583 -18.55 -45.28 -16.75
C ASN A 583 -17.24 -44.63 -16.29
N ARG A 584 -16.27 -45.47 -15.89
CA ARG A 584 -14.98 -45.00 -15.35
C ARG A 584 -14.19 -44.13 -16.33
N ARG A 585 -14.25 -44.42 -17.63
CA ARG A 585 -13.52 -43.64 -18.65
C ARG A 585 -14.06 -42.21 -18.75
N GLY A 586 -15.38 -42.05 -18.71
CA GLY A 586 -16.05 -40.75 -18.74
C GLY A 586 -15.77 -39.93 -17.49
N VAL A 587 -15.80 -40.55 -16.30
CA VAL A 587 -15.41 -39.90 -15.04
C VAL A 587 -13.96 -39.41 -15.09
N SER A 588 -13.02 -40.24 -15.57
CA SER A 588 -11.62 -39.82 -15.73
C SER A 588 -11.45 -38.71 -16.79
N ALA A 589 -12.25 -38.72 -17.86
CA ALA A 589 -12.23 -37.64 -18.85
C ALA A 589 -12.70 -36.31 -18.26
N LEU A 590 -13.77 -36.32 -17.45
CA LEU A 590 -14.26 -35.13 -16.74
C LEU A 590 -13.24 -34.63 -15.71
N GLU A 591 -12.63 -35.54 -14.95
CA GLU A 591 -11.58 -35.19 -14.00
C GLU A 591 -10.38 -34.50 -14.69
N ASN A 592 -9.92 -35.05 -15.82
CA ASN A 592 -8.85 -34.46 -16.61
C ASN A 592 -9.24 -33.08 -17.16
N LEU A 593 -10.46 -32.92 -17.64
CA LEU A 593 -10.96 -31.62 -18.12
C LEU A 593 -10.97 -30.58 -16.98
N LEU A 594 -11.43 -30.95 -15.78
CA LEU A 594 -11.42 -30.06 -14.61
C LEU A 594 -10.01 -29.69 -14.16
N GLN A 595 -9.06 -30.63 -14.23
CA GLN A 595 -7.64 -30.34 -13.97
C GLN A 595 -7.07 -29.37 -15.02
N GLN A 596 -7.32 -29.60 -16.30
CA GLN A 596 -6.89 -28.70 -17.38
C GLN A 596 -7.45 -27.29 -17.23
N ILE A 597 -8.73 -27.15 -16.88
CA ILE A 597 -9.36 -25.85 -16.62
C ILE A 597 -8.70 -25.15 -15.43
N ARG A 598 -8.45 -25.88 -14.34
CA ARG A 598 -7.78 -25.34 -13.15
C ARG A 598 -6.35 -24.86 -13.47
N ASP A 599 -5.58 -25.65 -14.21
CA ASP A 599 -4.21 -25.30 -14.61
C ASP A 599 -4.19 -24.11 -15.57
N ALA A 600 -5.10 -24.08 -16.54
CA ALA A 600 -5.25 -22.95 -17.45
C ALA A 600 -5.61 -21.65 -16.71
N ALA A 601 -6.47 -21.72 -15.69
CA ALA A 601 -6.80 -20.57 -14.83
C ALA A 601 -5.59 -20.10 -14.00
N PHE A 602 -4.75 -21.04 -13.52
CA PHE A 602 -3.50 -20.72 -12.84
C PHE A 602 -2.51 -20.00 -13.76
N HIS A 603 -2.25 -20.58 -14.94
CA HIS A 603 -1.37 -19.98 -15.93
C HIS A 603 -1.86 -18.60 -16.40
N LEU A 604 -3.18 -18.42 -16.58
CA LEU A 604 -3.74 -17.11 -16.93
C LEU A 604 -3.44 -16.07 -15.85
N SER A 605 -3.55 -16.42 -14.56
CA SER A 605 -3.18 -15.52 -13.46
C SER A 605 -1.73 -15.05 -13.56
N ASP A 606 -0.79 -15.98 -13.83
CA ASP A 606 0.62 -15.64 -13.99
C ASP A 606 0.87 -14.76 -15.22
N ARG A 607 0.17 -15.04 -16.33
CA ARG A 607 0.25 -14.21 -17.55
C ARG A 607 -0.24 -12.79 -17.30
N ILE A 608 -1.35 -12.64 -16.58
CA ILE A 608 -1.87 -11.32 -16.18
C ILE A 608 -0.84 -10.58 -15.33
N ALA A 609 -0.21 -11.27 -14.36
CA ALA A 609 0.77 -10.67 -13.48
C ALA A 609 2.06 -10.24 -14.21
N HIS A 610 2.60 -11.11 -15.05
CA HIS A 610 3.78 -10.79 -15.86
C HIS A 610 3.55 -9.60 -16.78
N ARG A 611 2.38 -9.57 -17.42
CA ARG A 611 2.07 -8.54 -18.41
C ARG A 611 1.74 -7.20 -17.79
N PHE A 612 0.80 -7.15 -16.84
CA PHE A 612 0.22 -5.90 -16.37
C PHE A 612 0.85 -5.37 -15.08
N PHE A 613 1.48 -6.22 -14.27
CA PHE A 613 2.01 -5.82 -12.94
C PHE A 613 3.52 -5.62 -12.98
N THR A 614 4.26 -6.52 -13.64
CA THR A 614 5.73 -6.49 -13.70
C THR A 614 6.29 -5.99 -15.05
N HIS A 615 5.49 -6.00 -16.11
CA HIS A 615 5.89 -5.60 -17.48
C HIS A 615 7.12 -6.37 -17.99
N VAL A 616 7.15 -7.69 -17.74
CA VAL A 616 8.19 -8.59 -18.28
C VAL A 616 7.73 -9.06 -19.66
N ASP A 617 8.49 -8.73 -20.70
CA ASP A 617 8.26 -9.27 -22.04
C ASP A 617 8.59 -10.76 -22.04
N VAL A 618 7.58 -11.61 -22.28
CA VAL A 618 7.73 -13.07 -22.35
C VAL A 618 8.69 -13.50 -23.50
N SER A 619 8.98 -12.59 -24.44
CA SER A 619 9.95 -12.78 -25.52
C SER A 619 11.42 -12.62 -25.08
N GLN A 620 11.69 -11.98 -23.94
CA GLN A 620 13.02 -11.96 -23.34
C GLN A 620 13.10 -13.07 -22.29
N ARG A 621 13.43 -14.28 -22.75
CA ARG A 621 14.01 -15.30 -21.87
C ARG A 621 15.22 -14.66 -21.18
N THR A 622 15.07 -14.37 -19.89
CA THR A 622 16.16 -13.96 -19.01
C THR A 622 17.18 -15.10 -19.00
N TYR A 623 18.22 -15.00 -19.83
CA TYR A 623 19.47 -15.65 -19.51
C TYR A 623 20.11 -14.83 -18.41
N SER A 624 20.05 -15.35 -17.19
CA SER A 624 20.94 -14.94 -16.12
C SER A 624 21.29 -16.18 -15.29
N LEU A 625 22.55 -16.57 -15.48
CA LEU A 625 23.39 -17.39 -14.61
C LEU A 625 23.43 -16.85 -13.18
#